data_AF-A0A1I2MSG0-F1
#
_entry.id   AF-A0A1I2MSG0-F1
#
_cell.length_a   1.000
_cell.length_b   1.000
_cell.length_c   1.000
_cell.angle_alpha   90.00
_cell.angle_beta   90.00
_cell.angle_gamma   90.00
#
_symmetry.space_group_name_H-M   'P 1'
#
loop_
_entity.id
_entity.type
_entity.pdbx_description
1 polymer ?
#
loop_
_entity_poly.entity_id
_entity_poly.type
_entity_poly.pdbx_seq_one_letter_code
_entity_poly.pdbx_strand_id
1 'polypeptide(L)'
;MAKVSVRVEACAHDEVVVSDEVFAWRRDVHGPQAVSGGPGDQELVAEAVAGVRYVLVRSGHHTGRSVTLIRILDTPVDTGPGDMKFAAAMAACQALEVKLENPPFIDASGAVFP
;
A
#
# COMPACT_ATOMS: atom_id res chain seq x y z
N MET A 1 6.92 -5.31 -11.39
CA MET A 1 7.01 -5.37 -9.91
C MET A 1 6.01 -4.41 -9.27
N ALA A 2 5.31 -4.84 -8.21
CA ALA A 2 4.39 -4.00 -7.44
C ALA A 2 5.09 -2.82 -6.72
N LYS A 3 4.48 -1.63 -6.73
CA LYS A 3 4.98 -0.47 -6.00
C LYS A 3 3.84 0.36 -5.42
N VAL A 4 3.96 0.70 -4.15
CA VAL A 4 3.02 1.58 -3.44
C VAL A 4 3.77 2.82 -2.94
N SER A 5 3.11 3.97 -3.01
CA SER A 5 3.61 5.21 -2.41
C SER A 5 2.57 5.73 -1.44
N VAL A 6 3.04 6.19 -0.29
CA VAL A 6 2.19 6.69 0.79
C VAL A 6 2.64 8.07 1.23
N ARG A 7 1.73 8.80 1.85
CA ARG A 7 1.98 10.06 2.55
C ARG A 7 1.51 9.89 3.98
N VAL A 8 2.27 10.43 4.93
CA VAL A 8 1.95 10.35 6.36
C VAL A 8 1.71 11.75 6.89
N GLU A 9 0.59 11.93 7.57
CA GLU A 9 0.21 13.19 8.22
C GLU A 9 -0.18 12.92 9.68
N ALA A 10 -0.07 13.93 10.54
CA ALA A 10 -0.56 13.83 11.90
C ALA A 10 -2.10 13.85 11.92
N CYS A 11 -2.71 13.01 12.74
CA CYS A 11 -4.15 12.86 12.88
C CYS A 11 -4.52 12.50 14.34
N ALA A 12 -5.80 12.66 14.70
CA ALA A 12 -6.29 12.36 16.05
C ALA A 12 -6.29 10.85 16.39
N HIS A 13 -6.36 10.00 15.37
CA HIS A 13 -6.30 8.55 15.48
C HIS A 13 -5.61 7.98 14.24
N ASP A 14 -5.15 6.73 14.34
CA ASP A 14 -4.56 6.07 13.19
C ASP A 14 -5.63 5.74 12.16
N GLU A 15 -5.38 6.12 10.91
CA GLU A 15 -6.28 5.86 9.80
C GLU A 15 -5.52 5.57 8.51
N VAL A 16 -6.20 4.89 7.58
CA VAL A 16 -5.69 4.63 6.24
C VAL A 16 -6.65 5.25 5.24
N VAL A 17 -6.16 6.18 4.46
CA VAL A 17 -6.92 6.91 3.45
C VAL A 17 -6.44 6.47 2.07
N VAL A 18 -7.35 6.40 1.10
CA VAL A 18 -7.00 6.11 -0.30
C VAL A 18 -7.28 7.37 -1.10
N SER A 19 -6.27 7.90 -1.78
CA SER A 19 -6.46 9.05 -2.66
C SER A 19 -7.32 8.66 -3.87
N ASP A 20 -8.23 9.54 -4.27
CA ASP A 20 -9.00 9.39 -5.52
C ASP A 20 -8.10 9.36 -6.77
N GLU A 21 -6.85 9.82 -6.65
CA GLU A 21 -5.84 9.84 -7.70
C GLU A 21 -4.85 8.68 -7.63
N VAL A 22 -5.08 7.67 -6.79
CA VAL A 22 -4.14 6.55 -6.56
C VAL A 22 -3.74 5.79 -7.85
N PHE A 23 -4.61 5.80 -8.86
CA PHE A 23 -4.37 5.23 -10.20
C PHE A 23 -4.28 6.27 -11.32
N ALA A 24 -4.18 7.57 -11.00
CA ALA A 24 -4.15 8.65 -12.01
C ALA A 24 -3.03 8.46 -13.03
N TRP A 25 -1.93 7.83 -12.61
CA TRP A 25 -0.79 7.50 -13.46
C TRP A 25 -1.12 6.69 -14.72
N ARG A 26 -2.19 5.89 -14.69
CA ARG A 26 -2.60 5.11 -15.87
C ARG A 26 -3.01 6.02 -17.01
N ARG A 27 -3.55 7.21 -16.71
CA ARG A 27 -3.88 8.20 -17.74
C ARG A 27 -2.63 8.80 -18.37
N ASP A 28 -1.59 8.99 -17.57
CA ASP A 28 -0.29 9.48 -18.06
C ASP A 28 0.42 8.45 -18.95
N VAL A 29 0.26 7.15 -18.66
CA VAL A 29 0.97 6.05 -19.36
C VAL A 29 0.17 5.47 -20.53
N HIS A 30 -1.12 5.23 -20.34
CA HIS A 30 -1.99 4.56 -21.32
C HIS A 30 -2.92 5.53 -22.07
N GLY A 31 -2.89 6.81 -21.71
CA GLY A 31 -3.68 7.86 -22.33
C GLY A 31 -4.95 8.24 -21.55
N PRO A 32 -5.59 9.36 -21.91
CA PRO A 32 -6.63 10.00 -21.09
C PRO A 32 -7.90 9.16 -20.89
N GLN A 33 -8.12 8.14 -21.73
CA GLN A 33 -9.27 7.23 -21.66
C GLN A 33 -9.00 6.00 -20.78
N ALA A 34 -7.84 5.92 -20.11
CA ALA A 34 -7.53 4.82 -19.20
C ALA A 34 -8.52 4.80 -18.03
N VAL A 35 -9.17 3.66 -17.84
CA VAL A 35 -10.17 3.44 -16.79
C VAL A 35 -9.50 2.98 -15.50
N SER A 36 -10.04 3.44 -14.37
CA SER A 36 -9.68 3.01 -13.01
C SER A 36 -10.95 2.77 -12.19
N GLY A 37 -10.84 2.02 -11.10
CA GLY A 37 -11.92 1.72 -10.17
C GLY A 37 -12.70 0.45 -10.46
N GLY A 38 -12.20 -0.41 -11.36
CA GLY A 38 -12.75 -1.74 -11.60
C GLY A 38 -12.47 -2.72 -10.44
N PRO A 39 -13.01 -3.96 -10.48
CA PRO A 39 -12.83 -4.94 -9.41
C PRO A 39 -11.36 -5.25 -9.08
N GLY A 40 -10.49 -5.37 -10.09
CA GLY A 40 -9.05 -5.58 -9.87
C GLY A 40 -8.40 -4.44 -9.10
N ASP A 41 -8.79 -3.18 -9.36
CA ASP A 41 -8.28 -2.03 -8.62
C ASP A 41 -8.74 -2.05 -7.16
N GLN A 42 -9.96 -2.52 -6.90
CA GLN A 42 -10.48 -2.67 -5.54
C GLN A 42 -9.70 -3.74 -4.76
N GLU A 43 -9.32 -4.84 -5.40
CA GLU A 43 -8.48 -5.88 -4.81
C GLU A 43 -7.07 -5.34 -4.48
N LEU A 44 -6.43 -4.65 -5.42
CA LEU A 44 -5.12 -4.02 -5.20
C LEU A 44 -5.16 -2.99 -4.06
N VAL A 45 -6.22 -2.18 -4.00
CA VAL A 45 -6.45 -1.22 -2.90
C VAL A 45 -6.65 -1.95 -1.58
N ALA A 46 -7.48 -3.00 -1.55
CA ALA A 46 -7.74 -3.77 -0.33
C ALA A 46 -6.45 -4.39 0.22
N GLU A 47 -5.60 -4.96 -0.64
CA GLU A 47 -4.29 -5.48 -0.26
C GLU A 47 -3.39 -4.38 0.29
N ALA A 48 -3.27 -3.26 -0.41
CA ALA A 48 -2.42 -2.14 0.02
C ALA A 48 -2.88 -1.59 1.38
N VAL A 49 -4.19 -1.41 1.59
CA VAL A 49 -4.77 -1.00 2.87
C VAL A 49 -4.43 -2.01 3.97
N ALA A 50 -4.54 -3.31 3.69
CA ALA A 50 -4.19 -4.35 4.65
C ALA A 50 -2.70 -4.29 5.05
N GLY A 51 -1.82 -3.95 4.10
CA GLY A 51 -0.39 -3.77 4.34
C GLY A 51 -0.08 -2.60 5.27
N VAL A 52 -0.70 -1.44 5.03
CA VAL A 52 -0.55 -0.27 5.90
C VAL A 52 -1.11 -0.55 7.30
N ARG A 53 -2.30 -1.14 7.39
CA ARG A 53 -2.92 -1.49 8.69
C ARG A 53 -2.04 -2.44 9.50
N TYR A 54 -1.41 -3.41 8.84
CA TYR A 54 -0.48 -4.33 9.49
C TYR A 54 0.66 -3.57 10.19
N VAL A 55 1.23 -2.54 9.54
CA VAL A 55 2.29 -1.71 10.12
C VAL A 55 1.76 -0.90 11.30
N LEU A 56 0.64 -0.19 11.14
CA LEU A 56 0.07 0.66 12.19
C LEU A 56 -0.24 -0.13 13.47
N VAL A 57 -0.80 -1.34 13.33
CA VAL A 57 -1.09 -2.21 14.48
C VAL A 57 0.20 -2.68 15.17
N ARG A 58 1.25 -3.01 14.41
CA ARG A 58 2.49 -3.58 14.94
C ARG A 58 3.55 -2.56 15.34
N SER A 59 3.40 -1.29 14.98
CA SER A 59 4.29 -0.22 15.46
C SER A 59 4.10 0.10 16.95
N GLY A 60 3.11 -0.51 17.62
CA GLY A 60 2.98 -0.53 19.07
C GLY A 60 2.61 0.80 19.72
N HIS A 61 2.40 1.86 18.93
CA HIS A 61 1.99 3.17 19.39
C HIS A 61 0.79 3.61 18.56
N HIS A 62 -0.26 4.12 19.20
CA HIS A 62 -1.25 4.96 18.52
C HIS A 62 -0.54 6.22 18.08
N THR A 63 0.00 6.18 16.87
CA THR A 63 0.89 7.23 16.38
C THR A 63 0.15 8.53 16.12
N GLY A 64 -1.19 8.47 16.03
CA GLY A 64 -2.01 9.58 15.58
C GLY A 64 -1.59 9.93 14.17
N ARG A 65 -1.56 8.94 13.27
CA ARG A 65 -1.10 9.13 11.89
C ARG A 65 -2.16 8.73 10.89
N SER A 66 -2.41 9.62 9.94
CA SER A 66 -3.13 9.31 8.72
C SER A 66 -2.13 8.88 7.66
N VAL A 67 -2.28 7.67 7.14
CA VAL A 67 -1.46 7.16 6.05
C VAL A 67 -2.31 7.13 4.78
N THR A 68 -2.03 8.06 3.86
CA THR A 68 -2.73 8.15 2.58
C THR A 68 -1.99 7.37 1.50
N LEU A 69 -2.64 6.40 0.87
CA LEU A 69 -2.18 5.76 -0.36
C LEU A 69 -2.31 6.77 -1.51
N ILE A 70 -1.17 7.25 -2.02
CA ILE A 70 -1.13 8.26 -3.10
C ILE A 70 -0.86 7.64 -4.47
N ARG A 71 -0.31 6.42 -4.52
CA ARG A 71 -0.05 5.71 -5.77
C ARG A 71 0.03 4.21 -5.57
N ILE A 72 -0.68 3.45 -6.40
CA ILE A 72 -0.53 1.99 -6.54
C ILE A 72 -0.15 1.71 -7.99
N LEU A 73 1.05 1.16 -8.20
CA LEU A 73 1.54 0.77 -9.51
C LEU A 73 1.65 -0.75 -9.54
N ASP A 74 0.76 -1.36 -10.31
CA ASP A 74 0.77 -2.78 -10.66
C ASP A 74 1.42 -2.99 -12.02
N THR A 75 2.00 -4.17 -12.19
CA THR A 75 2.43 -4.68 -13.49
C THR A 75 1.82 -6.08 -13.63
N PRO A 76 0.82 -6.30 -14.50
CA PRO A 76 0.02 -7.53 -14.49
C PRO A 76 0.81 -8.84 -14.60
N VAL A 77 2.00 -8.81 -15.20
CA VAL A 77 2.86 -10.00 -15.35
C VAL A 77 3.69 -10.30 -14.09
N ASP A 78 4.00 -9.29 -13.28
CA ASP A 78 4.90 -9.41 -12.12
C ASP A 78 4.24 -9.07 -10.78
N THR A 79 2.92 -8.92 -10.75
CA THR A 79 2.16 -8.61 -9.51
C THR A 79 1.28 -9.79 -9.19
N GLY A 80 1.70 -10.57 -8.19
CA GLY A 80 0.94 -11.67 -7.64
C GLY A 80 0.15 -11.28 -6.38
N PRO A 81 -0.67 -12.21 -5.86
CA PRO A 81 -1.40 -12.02 -4.61
C PRO A 81 -0.43 -11.70 -3.45
N GLY A 82 -0.77 -10.67 -2.66
CA GLY A 82 0.01 -10.24 -1.51
C GLY A 82 1.15 -9.27 -1.81
N ASP A 83 1.54 -9.08 -3.07
CA ASP A 83 2.61 -8.15 -3.45
C ASP A 83 2.24 -6.70 -3.13
N MET A 84 0.97 -6.31 -3.29
CA MET A 84 0.53 -4.96 -2.93
C MET A 84 0.50 -4.76 -1.43
N LYS A 85 0.08 -5.78 -0.68
CA LYS A 85 0.15 -5.78 0.78
C LYS A 85 1.60 -5.61 1.25
N PHE A 86 2.54 -6.31 0.62
CA PHE A 86 3.96 -6.23 0.97
C PHE A 86 4.54 -4.87 0.64
N ALA A 87 4.33 -4.39 -0.59
CA ALA A 87 4.81 -3.09 -1.03
C ALA A 87 4.26 -1.95 -0.16
N ALA A 88 2.98 -2.01 0.21
CA ALA A 88 2.36 -1.02 1.08
C ALA A 88 2.91 -1.07 2.52
N ALA A 89 3.13 -2.26 3.08
CA ALA A 89 3.73 -2.40 4.40
C ALA A 89 5.16 -1.83 4.42
N MET A 90 5.98 -2.13 3.41
CA MET A 90 7.34 -1.58 3.32
C MET A 90 7.33 -0.06 3.14
N ALA A 91 6.44 0.47 2.29
CA ALA A 91 6.28 1.91 2.10
C ALA A 91 5.82 2.62 3.37
N ALA A 92 4.89 2.03 4.14
CA ALA A 92 4.44 2.57 5.42
C ALA A 92 5.55 2.53 6.48
N CYS A 93 6.29 1.43 6.61
CA CYS A 93 7.44 1.35 7.51
C CYS A 93 8.46 2.46 7.22
N GLN A 94 8.78 2.67 5.94
CA GLN A 94 9.69 3.72 5.52
C GLN A 94 9.16 5.12 5.84
N ALA A 95 7.89 5.40 5.51
CA ALA A 95 7.32 6.74 5.67
C ALA A 95 7.01 7.10 7.14
N LEU A 96 6.74 6.11 7.98
CA LEU A 96 6.56 6.27 9.43
C LEU A 96 7.89 6.21 10.21
N GLU A 97 9.00 5.90 9.53
CA GLU A 97 10.32 5.68 10.13
C GLU A 97 10.32 4.60 11.23
N VAL A 98 9.50 3.55 11.05
CA VAL A 98 9.36 2.45 12.01
C VAL A 98 10.07 1.19 11.52
N LYS A 99 10.64 0.45 12.47
CA LYS A 99 11.18 -0.89 12.25
C LYS A 99 10.33 -1.90 13.02
N LEU A 100 9.65 -2.77 12.30
CA LEU A 100 8.89 -3.86 12.91
C LEU A 100 9.84 -4.91 13.48
N GLU A 101 9.45 -5.53 14.59
CA GLU A 101 10.18 -6.64 15.20
C GLU A 101 10.21 -7.86 14.27
N ASN A 102 9.06 -8.20 13.69
CA ASN A 102 8.89 -9.25 12.69
C ASN A 102 8.33 -8.62 11.40
N PRO A 103 9.19 -8.04 10.53
CA PRO A 103 8.75 -7.44 9.28
C PRO A 103 8.28 -8.52 8.30
N PRO A 104 7.38 -8.19 7.35
CA PRO A 104 7.05 -9.10 6.28
C PRO A 104 8.28 -9.34 5.39
N PHE A 105 8.34 -10.50 4.75
CA PHE A 105 9.43 -10.88 3.85
C PHE A 105 8.88 -11.65 2.64
N ILE A 106 9.71 -11.83 1.61
CA ILE A 106 9.37 -12.62 0.42
C ILE A 106 10.14 -13.93 0.45
N ASP A 107 9.45 -15.04 0.25
CA ASP A 107 10.04 -16.36 0.04
C ASP A 107 9.54 -17.04 -1.25
N ALA A 108 9.82 -18.33 -1.43
CA ALA A 108 9.42 -19.08 -2.62
C ALA A 108 7.90 -19.19 -2.82
N SER A 109 7.10 -18.94 -1.77
CA SER A 109 5.64 -18.96 -1.80
C SER A 109 5.02 -17.57 -2.03
N GLY A 110 5.84 -16.52 -2.02
CA GLY A 110 5.41 -15.12 -2.17
C GLY A 110 5.60 -14.31 -0.89
N ALA A 111 4.74 -13.31 -0.69
CA ALA A 111 4.82 -12.42 0.47
C ALA A 111 4.31 -13.11 1.75
N VAL A 112 5.18 -13.21 2.76
CA VAL A 112 4.88 -13.79 4.07
C VAL A 112 4.71 -12.69 5.11
N PHE A 113 3.60 -12.78 5.85
CA PHE A 113 3.27 -11.88 6.95
C PHE A 113 3.23 -12.69 8.26
N PRO A 114 4.31 -12.67 9.05
CA PRO A 114 4.30 -13.26 10.39
C PRO A 114 3.37 -12.47 11.31
#